data_AF-A0AAN0VCX4-F1
#
_entry.id   AF-A0AAN0VCX4-F1
#
_cell.length_a   1.000
_cell.length_b   1.000
_cell.length_c   1.000
_cell.angle_alpha   90.00
_cell.angle_beta   90.00
_cell.angle_gamma   90.00
#
_symmetry.space_group_name_H-M   'P 1'
#
loop_
_entity.id
_entity.type
_entity.pdbx_description
1 polymer ?
#
loop_
_entity_poly.entity_id
_entity_poly.type
_entity_poly.pdbx_seq_one_letter_code
_entity_poly.pdbx_strand_id
1 'polypeptide(L)'
;MAPRQSRVDAMAASIKEIGILEPILVRKVGHRYEITPGGGMVRWLAATKLGMDIVPIRVLQLDEEDCAAASLIANMSREPIAPEETVGNLERLIEQFGENVADLVMEQIPDLREAAASNPELQARINAVLARCKINSENL
;
A
#
# COMPACT_ATOMS: atom_id res chain seq x y z
N MET A 1 -0.61 12.79 -1.23
CA MET A 1 -0.34 13.61 -0.03
C MET A 1 1.17 13.70 0.18
N ALA A 2 1.74 14.89 0.38
CA ALA A 2 3.18 15.06 0.58
C ALA A 2 3.60 14.58 1.99
N PRO A 3 4.77 13.93 2.15
CA PRO A 3 5.21 13.45 3.46
C PRO A 3 5.55 14.60 4.41
N ARG A 4 5.36 14.37 5.73
CA ARG A 4 5.72 15.34 6.78
C ARG A 4 7.22 15.68 6.70
N GLN A 5 7.55 16.97 6.78
CA GLN A 5 8.93 17.47 6.64
C GLN A 5 9.93 16.81 7.60
N SER A 6 9.50 16.53 8.84
CA SER A 6 10.33 15.86 9.85
C SER A 6 10.81 14.46 9.42
N ARG A 7 10.00 13.71 8.66
CA ARG A 7 10.40 12.41 8.11
C ARG A 7 11.45 12.53 7.02
N VAL A 8 11.35 13.57 6.18
CA VAL A 8 12.33 13.83 5.12
C VAL A 8 13.68 14.21 5.73
N ASP A 9 13.68 15.01 6.79
CA ASP A 9 14.91 15.45 7.46
C ASP A 9 15.64 14.29 8.15
N ALA A 10 14.90 13.42 8.84
CA ALA A 10 15.44 12.20 9.44
C ALA A 10 16.02 11.25 8.37
N MET A 11 15.32 11.09 7.25
CA MET A 11 15.80 10.28 6.12
C MET A 11 17.05 10.89 5.49
N ALA A 12 17.12 12.22 5.34
CA ALA A 12 18.30 12.90 4.81
C ALA A 12 19.53 12.73 5.72
N ALA A 13 19.35 12.75 7.04
CA ALA A 13 20.41 12.46 7.99
C ALA A 13 20.92 11.02 7.83
N SER A 14 20.02 10.04 7.74
CA SER A 14 20.38 8.64 7.51
C SER A 14 21.11 8.44 6.18
N ILE A 15 20.61 9.01 5.07
CA ILE A 15 21.25 8.88 3.75
C ILE A 15 22.67 9.47 3.74
N LYS A 16 22.94 10.53 4.51
CA LYS A 16 24.31 11.08 4.62
C LYS A 16 25.29 10.09 5.27
N GLU A 17 24.84 9.27 6.21
CA GLU A 17 25.70 8.36 6.97
C GLU A 17 25.97 7.06 6.21
N ILE A 18 24.92 6.45 5.64
CA ILE A 18 24.99 5.08 5.10
C ILE A 18 24.57 4.98 3.64
N GLY A 19 24.17 6.09 3.01
CA GLY A 19 23.62 6.11 1.66
C GLY A 19 22.19 5.59 1.57
N ILE A 20 21.71 5.38 0.34
CA ILE A 20 20.39 4.78 0.08
C ILE A 20 20.57 3.26 0.01
N LEU A 21 20.24 2.57 1.11
CA LEU A 21 20.31 1.10 1.18
C LEU A 21 19.22 0.41 0.36
N GLU A 22 17.98 0.86 0.51
CA GLU A 22 16.84 0.34 -0.25
C GLU A 22 16.56 1.25 -1.45
N PRO A 23 16.60 0.71 -2.69
CA PRO A 23 16.30 1.48 -3.89
C PRO A 23 14.90 2.11 -3.87
N ILE A 24 14.76 3.24 -4.56
CA ILE A 24 13.45 3.86 -4.80
C ILE A 24 12.69 2.98 -5.80
N LEU A 25 11.48 2.56 -5.43
CA LEU A 25 10.64 1.73 -6.30
C LEU A 25 9.94 2.63 -7.30
N VAL A 26 10.11 2.31 -8.57
CA VAL A 26 9.54 3.08 -9.68
C VAL A 26 8.87 2.15 -10.66
N ARG A 27 7.93 2.67 -11.44
CA ARG A 27 7.41 2.03 -12.65
C ARG A 27 7.77 2.84 -13.88
N LYS A 28 7.78 2.20 -15.04
CA LYS A 28 8.04 2.87 -16.32
C LYS A 28 6.73 3.41 -16.89
N VAL A 29 6.70 4.70 -17.24
CA VAL A 29 5.56 5.37 -17.88
C VAL A 29 6.08 6.08 -19.13
N GLY A 30 5.84 5.47 -20.29
CA GLY A 30 6.44 5.92 -21.56
C GLY A 30 7.97 5.95 -21.50
N HIS A 31 8.54 7.15 -21.60
CA HIS A 31 10.00 7.39 -21.52
C HIS A 31 10.47 7.87 -20.14
N ARG A 32 9.59 7.90 -19.13
CA ARG A 32 9.89 8.39 -17.78
C ARG A 32 9.69 7.28 -16.75
N TYR A 33 10.20 7.53 -15.55
CA TYR A 33 9.92 6.73 -14.37
C TYR A 33 9.02 7.52 -13.42
N GLU A 34 8.06 6.82 -12.84
CA GLU A 34 7.19 7.34 -11.79
C GLU A 34 7.48 6.57 -10.50
N ILE A 35 7.62 7.29 -9.38
CA ILE A 35 7.79 6.67 -8.07
C ILE A 35 6.49 5.98 -7.70
N THR A 36 6.55 4.68 -7.40
CA THR A 36 5.33 3.97 -7.03
C THR A 36 4.84 4.47 -5.66
N PRO A 37 3.54 4.41 -5.41
CA PRO A 37 2.98 4.58 -4.08
C PRO A 37 3.65 3.66 -3.07
N GLY A 38 3.98 4.17 -1.88
CA GLY A 38 4.81 3.43 -0.91
C GLY A 38 6.30 3.30 -1.29
N GLY A 39 6.63 3.48 -2.58
CA GLY A 39 7.91 3.20 -3.23
C GLY A 39 9.06 4.16 -2.96
N GLY A 40 9.08 4.87 -1.84
CA GLY A 40 10.26 5.64 -1.42
C GLY A 40 10.24 7.14 -1.74
N MET A 41 9.06 7.76 -1.84
CA MET A 41 8.90 9.23 -1.96
C MET A 41 9.73 10.01 -0.91
N VAL A 42 9.80 9.53 0.33
CA VAL A 42 10.61 10.16 1.39
C VAL A 42 12.12 10.10 1.07
N ARG A 43 12.60 8.98 0.53
CA ARG A 43 14.01 8.81 0.09
C ARG A 43 14.31 9.73 -1.09
N TRP A 44 13.40 9.83 -2.05
CA TRP A 44 13.55 10.73 -3.19
C TRP A 44 13.63 12.19 -2.76
N LEU A 45 12.73 12.65 -1.88
CA LEU A 45 12.77 14.02 -1.36
C LEU A 45 14.03 14.29 -0.53
N ALA A 46 14.45 13.32 0.27
CA ALA A 46 15.67 13.43 1.07
C ALA A 46 16.92 13.50 0.18
N ALA A 47 17.05 12.63 -0.82
CA ALA A 47 18.14 12.65 -1.79
C ALA A 47 18.17 13.97 -2.59
N THR A 48 17.00 14.46 -3.01
CA THR A 48 16.86 15.76 -3.66
C THR A 48 17.34 16.90 -2.75
N LYS A 49 16.95 16.88 -1.47
CA LYS A 49 17.41 17.86 -0.47
C LYS A 49 18.92 17.82 -0.23
N LEU A 50 19.54 16.65 -0.41
CA LEU A 50 20.98 16.45 -0.32
C LEU A 50 21.74 16.83 -1.61
N GLY A 51 21.04 17.18 -2.70
CA GLY A 51 21.65 17.51 -3.98
C GLY A 51 22.25 16.29 -4.69
N MET A 52 21.71 15.09 -4.47
CA MET A 52 22.18 13.88 -5.17
C MET A 52 21.69 13.87 -6.62
N ASP A 53 22.62 13.81 -7.57
CA ASP A 53 22.30 13.73 -9.01
C ASP A 53 21.81 12.34 -9.44
N ILE A 54 22.25 11.29 -8.73
CA ILE A 54 21.96 9.89 -9.06
C ILE A 54 21.51 9.16 -7.80
N VAL A 55 20.45 8.37 -7.94
CA VAL A 55 19.88 7.54 -6.87
C VAL A 55 19.61 6.13 -7.37
N PRO A 56 19.76 5.08 -6.53
CA PRO A 56 19.42 3.73 -6.90
C PRO A 56 17.91 3.57 -7.03
N ILE A 57 17.48 2.97 -8.14
CA ILE A 57 16.07 2.66 -8.40
C ILE A 57 15.88 1.16 -8.64
N ARG A 58 14.71 0.63 -8.28
CA ARG A 58 14.24 -0.68 -8.72
C ARG A 58 12.99 -0.48 -9.55
N VAL A 59 13.06 -0.88 -10.82
CA VAL A 59 11.93 -0.80 -11.74
C VAL A 59 11.02 -2.00 -11.50
N LEU A 60 9.79 -1.74 -11.09
CA LEU A 60 8.74 -2.75 -11.00
C LEU A 60 8.00 -2.82 -12.34
N GLN A 61 7.70 -4.04 -12.78
CA GLN A 61 6.78 -4.28 -13.88
C GLN A 61 5.37 -4.34 -13.29
N LEU A 62 4.81 -3.15 -13.06
CA LEU A 62 3.42 -2.98 -12.68
C LEU A 62 2.74 -2.26 -13.84
N ASP A 63 1.59 -2.75 -14.28
CA ASP A 63 0.73 -1.97 -15.17
C ASP A 63 0.01 -0.84 -14.39
N GLU A 64 -0.89 -0.10 -15.05
CA GLU A 64 -1.64 0.98 -14.39
C GLU A 64 -2.55 0.48 -13.28
N GLU A 65 -3.15 -0.69 -13.46
CA GLU A 65 -4.08 -1.29 -12.51
C GLU A 65 -3.29 -1.78 -11.28
N ASP A 66 -2.22 -2.55 -11.49
CA ASP A 66 -1.33 -3.05 -10.43
C ASP A 66 -0.70 -1.93 -9.58
N CYS A 67 -0.36 -0.80 -10.20
CA CYS A 67 0.18 0.35 -9.47
C CYS A 67 -0.88 1.01 -8.58
N ALA A 68 -2.13 1.12 -9.07
CA ALA A 68 -3.25 1.62 -8.29
C ALA A 68 -3.53 0.68 -7.09
N ALA A 69 -3.44 -0.63 -7.30
CA ALA A 69 -3.46 -1.65 -6.24
C ALA A 69 -2.46 -1.34 -5.14
N ALA A 70 -1.18 -1.26 -5.53
CA ALA A 70 -0.08 -1.15 -4.61
C ALA A 70 -0.20 0.17 -3.82
N SER A 71 -0.77 1.20 -4.44
CA SER A 71 -1.19 2.45 -3.80
C SER A 71 -2.21 2.26 -2.71
N LEU A 72 -3.31 1.57 -3.03
CA LEU A 72 -4.40 1.33 -2.09
C LEU A 72 -3.91 0.48 -0.92
N ILE A 73 -3.22 -0.63 -1.20
CA ILE A 73 -2.64 -1.52 -0.18
C ILE A 73 -1.66 -0.75 0.71
N ALA A 74 -0.70 -0.03 0.14
CA ALA A 74 0.31 0.71 0.92
C ALA A 74 -0.29 1.86 1.74
N ASN A 75 -1.43 2.43 1.32
CA ASN A 75 -2.15 3.43 2.09
C ASN A 75 -2.91 2.79 3.26
N MET A 76 -3.51 1.61 3.06
CA MET A 76 -4.19 0.88 4.13
C MET A 76 -3.27 0.52 5.29
N SER A 77 -2.02 0.16 5.01
CA SER A 77 -1.07 -0.27 6.05
C SER A 77 -0.39 0.87 6.84
N ARG A 78 -0.69 2.16 6.57
CA ARG A 78 0.07 3.29 7.13
C ARG A 78 -0.54 3.94 8.35
N GLU A 79 -1.86 3.94 8.47
CA GLU A 79 -2.59 4.57 9.56
C GLU A 79 -3.81 3.69 9.89
N PRO A 80 -4.31 3.67 11.14
CA PRO A 80 -5.52 2.94 11.48
C PRO A 80 -6.71 3.55 10.72
N ILE A 81 -7.27 2.78 9.80
CA ILE A 81 -8.43 3.16 8.98
C ILE A 81 -9.71 2.63 9.66
N ALA A 82 -10.82 3.37 9.50
CA ALA A 82 -12.11 2.92 9.99
C ALA A 82 -12.53 1.59 9.33
N PRO A 83 -13.17 0.66 10.06
CA PRO A 83 -13.56 -0.66 9.53
C PRO A 83 -14.34 -0.60 8.20
N GLU A 84 -15.24 0.37 8.06
CA GLU A 84 -16.05 0.56 6.86
C GLU A 84 -15.21 0.96 5.63
N GLU A 85 -14.19 1.77 5.85
CA GLU A 85 -13.27 2.23 4.80
C GLU A 85 -12.28 1.12 4.42
N THR A 86 -11.82 0.33 5.39
CA THR A 86 -11.00 -0.87 5.14
C THR A 86 -11.75 -1.87 4.29
N VAL A 87 -13.00 -2.20 4.62
CA VAL A 87 -13.85 -3.09 3.81
C VAL A 87 -14.05 -2.53 2.40
N GLY A 88 -14.30 -1.22 2.27
CA GLY A 88 -14.43 -0.58 0.96
C GLY A 88 -13.16 -0.64 0.10
N ASN A 89 -11.99 -0.55 0.73
CA ASN A 89 -10.72 -0.69 0.02
C ASN A 89 -10.46 -2.16 -0.38
N LEU A 90 -10.78 -3.13 0.48
CA LEU A 90 -10.70 -4.55 0.12
C LEU A 90 -11.64 -4.90 -1.03
N GLU A 91 -12.87 -4.39 -1.05
CA GLU A 91 -13.83 -4.59 -2.15
C GLU A 91 -13.23 -4.11 -3.49
N ARG A 92 -12.64 -2.91 -3.52
CA ARG A 92 -11.97 -2.37 -4.72
C ARG A 92 -10.76 -3.19 -5.14
N LEU A 93 -9.96 -3.65 -4.18
CA LEU A 93 -8.79 -4.49 -4.45
C LEU A 93 -9.20 -5.82 -5.05
N ILE A 94 -10.27 -6.44 -4.56
CA ILE A 94 -10.80 -7.68 -5.13
C ILE A 94 -11.34 -7.47 -6.54
N GLU A 95 -12.02 -6.35 -6.81
CA GLU A 95 -12.50 -6.03 -8.15
C GLU A 95 -11.37 -5.89 -9.17
N GLN A 96 -10.20 -5.43 -8.73
CA GLN A 96 -9.04 -5.21 -9.61
C GLN A 96 -8.09 -6.41 -9.68
N PHE A 97 -7.88 -7.15 -8.58
CA PHE A 97 -6.86 -8.21 -8.48
C PHE A 97 -7.43 -9.61 -8.26
N GLY A 98 -8.74 -9.73 -8.06
CA GLY A 98 -9.42 -10.99 -7.81
C GLY A 98 -8.85 -11.71 -6.58
N GLU A 99 -8.40 -12.95 -6.80
CA GLU A 99 -7.90 -13.84 -5.74
C GLU A 99 -6.47 -13.50 -5.28
N ASN A 100 -5.73 -12.68 -6.02
CA ASN A 100 -4.33 -12.35 -5.68
C ASN A 100 -4.19 -11.53 -4.39
N VAL A 101 -5.29 -10.97 -3.87
CA VAL A 101 -5.33 -10.21 -2.61
C VAL A 101 -5.86 -11.04 -1.44
N ALA A 102 -6.07 -12.34 -1.61
CA ALA A 102 -6.61 -13.23 -0.58
C ALA A 102 -5.78 -13.21 0.72
N ASP A 103 -4.44 -13.17 0.61
CA ASP A 103 -3.55 -13.12 1.77
C ASP A 103 -3.76 -11.83 2.60
N LEU A 104 -3.87 -10.68 1.92
CA LEU A 104 -4.15 -9.39 2.56
C LEU A 104 -5.54 -9.40 3.20
N VAL A 105 -6.54 -9.96 2.52
CA VAL A 105 -7.89 -10.09 3.07
C VAL A 105 -7.84 -10.92 4.36
N MET A 106 -7.19 -12.09 4.35
CA MET A 106 -7.09 -12.95 5.53
C MET A 106 -6.42 -12.24 6.72
N GLU A 107 -5.42 -11.40 6.49
CA GLU A 107 -4.75 -10.63 7.54
C GLU A 107 -5.70 -9.63 8.23
N GLN A 108 -6.61 -9.00 7.48
CA GLN A 108 -7.49 -7.93 7.98
C GLN A 108 -8.82 -8.45 8.56
N ILE A 109 -9.25 -9.67 8.21
CA ILE A 109 -10.57 -10.20 8.58
C ILE A 109 -10.81 -10.34 10.09
N PRO A 110 -9.84 -10.77 10.93
CA PRO A 110 -10.06 -10.88 12.37
C PRO A 110 -10.50 -9.56 13.01
N ASP A 111 -9.74 -8.49 12.76
CA ASP A 111 -10.01 -7.15 13.30
C ASP A 111 -11.35 -6.60 12.77
N LEU A 112 -11.64 -6.82 11.49
CA LEU A 112 -12.89 -6.39 10.86
C LEU A 112 -14.11 -7.11 11.43
N ARG A 113 -14.01 -8.41 11.72
CA ARG A 113 -15.10 -9.19 12.33
C ARG A 113 -15.40 -8.72 13.75
N GLU A 114 -14.36 -8.44 14.54
CA GLU A 114 -14.52 -7.88 15.89
C GLU A 114 -15.23 -6.52 15.82
N ALA A 115 -14.75 -5.62 14.95
CA ALA A 115 -15.32 -4.29 14.79
C ALA A 115 -16.76 -4.32 14.22
N ALA A 116 -17.07 -5.30 13.37
CA ALA A 116 -18.39 -5.46 12.77
C ALA A 116 -19.39 -6.23 13.64
N ALA A 117 -19.03 -6.69 14.84
CA ALA A 117 -19.89 -7.55 15.68
C ALA A 117 -21.31 -7.00 15.90
N SER A 118 -21.45 -5.68 16.00
CA SER A 118 -22.73 -4.98 16.20
C SER A 118 -23.34 -4.39 14.92
N ASN A 119 -22.70 -4.56 13.75
CA ASN A 119 -23.12 -3.96 12.49
C ASN A 119 -23.40 -5.05 11.42
N PRO A 120 -24.68 -5.46 11.25
CA PRO A 120 -25.06 -6.50 10.30
C PRO A 120 -24.74 -6.17 8.83
N GLU A 121 -24.78 -4.89 8.45
CA GLU A 121 -24.44 -4.45 7.10
C GLU A 121 -22.95 -4.64 6.81
N LEU A 122 -22.10 -4.27 7.78
CA LEU A 122 -20.67 -4.46 7.66
C LEU A 122 -20.28 -5.94 7.64
N GLN A 123 -20.96 -6.78 8.44
CA GLN A 123 -20.79 -8.24 8.40
C GLN A 123 -21.13 -8.82 7.02
N ALA A 124 -22.23 -8.36 6.41
CA ALA A 124 -22.63 -8.81 5.08
C ALA A 124 -21.57 -8.46 4.02
N ARG A 125 -21.00 -7.25 4.09
CA ARG A 125 -19.93 -6.82 3.19
C ARG A 125 -18.63 -7.62 3.38
N ILE A 126 -18.23 -7.88 4.63
CA ILE A 126 -17.08 -8.74 4.95
C ILE A 126 -17.27 -10.14 4.37
N ASN A 127 -18.46 -10.73 4.50
CA ASN A 127 -18.76 -12.05 3.93
C ASN A 127 -18.71 -12.03 2.40
N ALA A 128 -19.16 -10.94 1.76
CA ALA A 128 -19.07 -10.80 0.31
C ALA A 128 -17.61 -10.72 -0.18
N VAL A 129 -16.74 -10.02 0.56
CA VAL A 129 -15.28 -9.95 0.32
C VAL A 129 -14.67 -11.35 0.40
N LEU A 130 -14.95 -12.11 1.47
CA LEU A 130 -14.46 -13.48 1.65
C LEU A 130 -14.91 -14.42 0.51
N ALA A 131 -16.19 -14.34 0.11
CA ALA A 131 -16.74 -15.17 -0.94
C ALA A 131 -16.07 -14.90 -2.31
N ARG A 132 -15.79 -13.63 -2.62
CA ARG A 132 -15.11 -13.24 -3.87
C ARG A 132 -13.66 -13.72 -3.94
N CYS A 133 -12.97 -13.84 -2.80
CA CYS A 133 -11.63 -14.42 -2.73
C CYS A 133 -11.62 -15.96 -2.62
N LYS A 134 -12.79 -16.62 -2.68
CA LYS A 134 -12.94 -18.07 -2.42
C LYS A 134 -12.36 -18.51 -1.07
N ILE A 135 -12.36 -17.63 -0.08
CA ILE A 135 -11.89 -17.93 1.27
C ILE A 135 -13.06 -18.57 2.03
N ASN A 136 -12.86 -19.80 2.51
CA ASN A 136 -13.86 -20.48 3.32
C ASN A 136 -13.98 -19.80 4.68
N SER A 137 -15.13 -19.17 4.93
CA SER A 137 -15.43 -18.46 6.18
C SER A 137 -15.44 -19.34 7.43
N GLU A 138 -15.45 -20.67 7.26
CA GLU A 138 -15.49 -21.69 8.32
C GLU A 138 -14.11 -22.00 8.94
N ASN A 139 -13.01 -21.55 8.34
CA ASN A 139 -11.64 -21.81 8.81
C ASN A 139 -10.92 -20.56 9.36
N LEU A 140 -11.65 -19.47 9.61
CA LEU A 140 -11.14 -18.19 10.12
C LEU A 140 -11.73 -17.86 11.48
#